data_AF-A0A922CYY5-F1
#
_entry.id   AF-A0A922CYY5-F1
#
_cell.length_a   1.000
_cell.length_b   1.000
_cell.length_c   1.000
_cell.angle_alpha   90.00
_cell.angle_beta   90.00
_cell.angle_gamma   90.00
#
_symmetry.space_group_name_H-M   'P 1'
#
loop_
_entity.id
_entity.type
_entity.pdbx_description
1 polymer ?
#
loop_
_entity_poly.entity_id
_entity_poly.type
_entity_poly.pdbx_seq_one_letter_code
_entity_poly.pdbx_strand_id
1 'polypeptide(L)'
;MPEDIENYVHRIGRTGRAGGGGVATTLLGRAVDESVLRDLAHLLTEAGQKVPPFLLDMIGAPEVPVPDGQGCSYCGGLGHRITECPKLEAVQNKQASNIGRRDYLANTAADY
;
A
#
# COMPACT_ATOMS: atom_id res chain seq x y z
N MET A 1 2.57 -6.38 -11.86
CA MET A 1 1.43 -6.33 -10.89
C MET A 1 0.69 -5.01 -11.11
N PRO A 2 -0.65 -4.93 -10.97
CA PRO A 2 -1.32 -3.63 -10.99
C PRO A 2 -0.87 -2.77 -9.80
N GLU A 3 -0.96 -1.44 -9.94
CA GLU A 3 -0.59 -0.46 -8.90
C GLU A 3 -1.57 -0.45 -7.71
N ASP A 4 -2.72 -1.09 -7.87
CA ASP A 4 -3.78 -1.14 -6.87
C ASP A 4 -4.18 -2.60 -6.58
N ILE A 5 -4.36 -2.91 -5.30
CA ILE A 5 -4.74 -4.23 -4.83
C ILE A 5 -6.17 -4.61 -5.25
N GLU A 6 -7.09 -3.65 -5.35
CA GLU A 6 -8.46 -3.92 -5.82
C GLU A 6 -8.46 -4.44 -7.27
N ASN A 7 -7.63 -3.81 -8.11
CA ASN A 7 -7.41 -4.24 -9.48
C ASN A 7 -6.76 -5.63 -9.55
N TYR A 8 -5.92 -5.98 -8.58
CA TYR A 8 -5.39 -7.34 -8.47
C TYR A 8 -6.50 -8.36 -8.16
N VAL A 9 -7.37 -8.07 -7.18
CA VAL A 9 -8.54 -8.91 -6.84
C VAL A 9 -9.43 -9.15 -8.07
N HIS A 10 -9.75 -8.10 -8.83
CA HIS A 10 -10.55 -8.21 -10.05
C HIS A 10 -9.92 -9.11 -11.12
N ARG A 11 -8.59 -9.15 -11.19
CA ARG A 11 -7.85 -10.00 -12.13
C ARG A 11 -7.86 -11.46 -11.71
N ILE A 12 -7.55 -11.75 -10.45
CA ILE A 12 -7.53 -13.14 -9.96
C ILE A 12 -8.95 -13.74 -9.87
N GLY A 13 -9.99 -12.92 -9.68
CA GLY A 13 -11.39 -13.34 -9.71
C GLY A 13 -11.89 -13.86 -11.08
N ARG A 14 -11.03 -13.91 -12.11
CA ARG A 14 -11.33 -14.51 -13.41
C ARG A 14 -11.10 -16.02 -13.46
N THR A 15 -10.31 -16.58 -12.54
CA THR A 15 -10.07 -18.03 -12.41
C THR A 15 -10.87 -18.62 -11.25
N GLY A 16 -11.05 -19.95 -11.21
CA GLY A 16 -11.71 -20.68 -10.12
C GLY A 16 -13.21 -20.41 -9.99
N ARG A 17 -14.04 -21.09 -10.79
CA ARG A 17 -15.51 -20.95 -10.79
C ARG A 17 -16.20 -22.31 -10.73
N ALA A 18 -17.47 -22.32 -10.30
CA ALA A 18 -18.34 -23.50 -10.29
C ALA A 18 -17.73 -24.74 -9.60
N GLY A 19 -17.04 -24.55 -8.47
CA GLY A 19 -16.42 -25.64 -7.70
C GLY A 19 -15.10 -26.16 -8.27
N GLY A 20 -14.66 -25.67 -9.43
CA GLY A 20 -13.32 -25.94 -9.97
C GLY A 20 -12.26 -25.05 -9.32
N GLY A 21 -11.13 -25.64 -8.90
CA GLY A 21 -9.97 -24.89 -8.43
C GLY A 21 -9.36 -24.03 -9.53
N GLY A 22 -8.92 -22.82 -9.18
CA GLY A 22 -8.23 -21.88 -10.08
C GLY A 22 -6.81 -21.58 -9.61
N VAL A 23 -5.89 -21.37 -10.54
CA VAL A 23 -4.51 -20.95 -10.23
C VAL A 23 -4.26 -19.56 -10.79
N ALA A 24 -3.66 -18.67 -9.97
CA ALA A 24 -3.24 -17.34 -10.37
C ALA A 24 -1.78 -17.11 -9.97
N THR A 25 -0.90 -17.00 -10.97
CA THR A 25 0.54 -16.75 -10.75
C THR A 25 0.84 -15.27 -10.95
N THR A 26 1.47 -14.65 -9.96
CA THR A 26 1.78 -13.21 -9.98
C THR A 26 3.29 -13.01 -10.00
N LEU A 27 3.79 -12.24 -10.96
CA LEU A 27 5.19 -11.84 -11.01
C LEU A 27 5.38 -10.53 -10.23
N LEU A 28 6.30 -10.56 -9.27
CA LEU A 28 6.65 -9.44 -8.41
C LEU A 28 8.07 -8.95 -8.73
N GLY A 29 8.25 -7.64 -8.71
CA GLY A 29 9.53 -6.98 -8.95
C GLY A 29 9.72 -5.82 -7.98
N ARG A 30 10.95 -5.27 -7.92
CA ARG A 30 11.30 -4.18 -6.99
C ARG A 30 10.62 -2.84 -7.28
N ALA A 31 10.00 -2.69 -8.44
CA ALA A 31 9.26 -1.49 -8.82
C ALA A 31 7.83 -1.45 -8.27
N VAL A 32 7.37 -2.51 -7.58
CA VAL A 32 6.05 -2.55 -6.96
C VAL A 32 6.09 -1.78 -5.64
N ASP A 33 5.10 -0.93 -5.42
CA ASP A 33 4.98 -0.15 -4.20
C ASP A 33 4.82 -1.03 -2.96
N GLU A 34 5.53 -0.67 -1.90
CA GLU A 34 5.52 -1.41 -0.63
C GLU A 34 4.11 -1.51 -0.02
N SER A 35 3.28 -0.47 -0.18
CA SER A 35 1.90 -0.51 0.30
C SER A 35 1.10 -1.63 -0.35
N VAL A 36 1.30 -1.86 -1.64
CA VAL A 36 0.59 -2.91 -2.40
C VAL A 36 1.11 -4.29 -2.01
N LEU A 37 2.41 -4.41 -1.74
CA LEU A 37 3.00 -5.67 -1.23
C LEU A 37 2.47 -6.03 0.16
N ARG A 38 2.32 -5.04 1.04
CA ARG A 38 1.68 -5.21 2.36
C ARG A 38 0.24 -5.67 2.19
N ASP A 39 -0.55 -4.98 1.38
CA ASP A 39 -1.95 -5.35 1.13
C ASP A 39 -2.07 -6.75 0.52
N LEU A 40 -1.14 -7.16 -0.35
CA LEU A 40 -1.07 -8.52 -0.89
C LEU A 40 -0.79 -9.56 0.20
N ALA A 41 0.14 -9.31 1.12
CA ALA A 41 0.45 -10.22 2.21
C ALA A 41 -0.76 -10.45 3.14
N HIS A 42 -1.51 -9.38 3.44
CA HIS A 42 -2.77 -9.48 4.18
C HIS A 42 -3.81 -10.29 3.43
N LEU A 43 -4.03 -9.99 2.15
CA LEU A 43 -4.99 -10.71 1.31
C LEU A 43 -4.68 -12.21 1.27
N LEU A 44 -3.41 -12.59 1.12
CA LEU A 44 -2.99 -14.00 1.15
C LEU A 44 -3.29 -14.64 2.50
N THR A 45 -3.07 -13.93 3.60
CA THR A 45 -3.32 -14.42 4.96
C THR A 45 -4.82 -14.61 5.22
N GLU A 46 -5.65 -13.63 4.86
CA GLU A 46 -7.12 -13.71 4.96
C GLU A 46 -7.70 -14.84 4.11
N ALA A 47 -7.14 -15.07 2.92
CA ALA A 47 -7.52 -16.17 2.04
C ALA A 47 -6.98 -17.54 2.48
N GLY A 48 -6.27 -17.62 3.61
CA GLY A 48 -5.65 -18.85 4.13
C GLY A 48 -4.53 -19.40 3.23
N GLN A 49 -3.95 -18.57 2.37
CA GLN A 49 -2.83 -18.93 1.52
C GLN A 49 -1.50 -18.78 2.27
N LYS A 50 -0.52 -19.60 1.89
CA LYS A 50 0.83 -19.50 2.46
C LYS A 50 1.51 -18.24 1.92
N VAL A 51 1.85 -17.32 2.82
CA VAL A 51 2.63 -16.13 2.48
C VAL A 51 4.08 -16.54 2.17
N PRO A 52 4.61 -16.23 0.97
CA PRO A 52 5.99 -16.56 0.64
C PRO A 52 7.00 -15.74 1.45
N PRO A 53 8.12 -16.32 1.91
CA PRO A 53 9.11 -15.60 2.72
C PRO A 53 9.75 -14.42 1.97
N PHE A 54 9.97 -14.55 0.66
CA PHE A 54 10.52 -13.46 -0.15
C PHE A 54 9.61 -12.22 -0.18
N LEU A 55 8.29 -12.38 0.03
CA LEU A 55 7.36 -11.26 0.09
C LEU A 55 7.54 -10.49 1.41
N LEU A 56 7.75 -11.21 2.53
CA LEU A 56 8.03 -10.61 3.83
C LEU A 56 9.36 -9.84 3.82
N ASP A 57 10.39 -10.41 3.18
CA ASP A 57 11.69 -9.77 2.99
C ASP A 57 11.57 -8.46 2.19
N MET A 58 10.71 -8.42 1.16
CA MET A 58 10.46 -7.21 0.36
C MET A 58 9.71 -6.13 1.15
N ILE A 59 8.88 -6.51 2.12
CA ILE A 59 8.14 -5.59 2.99
C ILE A 59 9.02 -5.11 4.17
N GLY A 60 10.12 -5.81 4.45
CA GLY A 60 10.95 -5.53 5.63
C GLY A 60 10.27 -5.91 6.95
N ALA A 61 9.26 -6.80 6.90
CA ALA A 61 8.56 -7.28 8.09
C ALA A 61 9.02 -8.71 8.43
N PRO A 62 9.45 -8.98 9.68
CA PRO A 62 9.91 -10.32 10.08
C PRO A 62 8.74 -11.31 10.25
N GLU A 63 7.51 -10.82 10.45
CA GLU A 63 6.33 -11.64 10.68
C GLU A 63 5.17 -11.23 9.77
N VAL A 64 4.31 -12.22 9.46
CA VAL A 64 3.10 -12.01 8.68
C VAL A 64 2.17 -11.10 9.49
N PRO A 65 1.74 -9.95 8.95
CA PRO A 65 0.91 -9.04 9.71
C PRO A 65 -0.44 -9.70 9.99
N VAL A 66 -0.81 -9.72 11.27
CA VAL A 66 -2.05 -10.34 11.74
C VAL A 66 -3.22 -9.53 11.19
N PRO A 67 -4.23 -10.15 10.56
CA PRO A 67 -5.42 -9.45 10.12
C PRO A 67 -6.25 -9.06 11.35
N ASP A 68 -5.95 -7.91 11.94
CA ASP A 68 -6.75 -7.31 13.02
C ASP A 68 -8.10 -6.75 12.49
N GLY A 69 -8.46 -7.03 11.24
CA GLY A 69 -9.71 -6.59 10.60
C GLY A 69 -9.85 -5.07 10.45
N GLN A 70 -8.84 -4.29 10.86
CA GLN A 70 -8.89 -2.85 10.93
C GLN A 70 -7.78 -2.25 10.07
N GLY A 71 -8.06 -2.13 8.77
CA GLY A 71 -7.22 -1.43 7.81
C GLY A 71 -7.15 0.08 8.07
N CYS A 72 -6.31 0.77 7.31
CA CYS A 72 -6.09 2.21 7.42
C CYS A 72 -7.29 3.00 6.89
N SER A 73 -7.95 3.77 7.76
CA SER A 73 -9.11 4.61 7.41
C SER A 73 -8.80 5.76 6.46
N TYR A 74 -7.53 6.17 6.33
CA TYR A 74 -7.11 7.26 5.46
C TYR A 74 -6.93 6.82 4.00
N CYS A 75 -6.28 5.67 3.78
CA CYS A 75 -5.90 5.22 2.44
C CYS A 75 -6.64 3.98 1.96
N GLY A 76 -7.43 3.33 2.81
CA GLY A 76 -8.11 2.07 2.52
C GLY A 76 -7.20 0.84 2.48
N GLY A 77 -5.90 0.99 2.78
CA GLY A 77 -4.95 -0.13 2.78
C GLY A 77 -5.19 -1.10 3.93
N LEU A 78 -5.03 -2.39 3.66
CA LEU A 78 -5.18 -3.48 4.63
C LEU A 78 -3.87 -3.75 5.40
N GLY A 79 -2.76 -3.19 4.91
CA GLY A 79 -1.38 -3.30 5.37
C GLY A 79 -0.98 -2.75 6.74
N HIS A 80 -1.69 -1.74 7.24
CA HIS A 80 -1.16 -0.81 8.25
C HIS A 80 -2.27 -0.02 8.92
N ARG A 81 -1.99 0.59 10.09
CA ARG A 81 -2.90 1.51 10.78
C ARG A 81 -2.74 2.95 10.28
N ILE A 82 -3.70 3.83 10.58
CA ILE A 82 -3.60 5.26 10.21
C ILE A 82 -2.32 5.93 10.72
N THR A 83 -1.79 5.47 11.87
CA THR A 83 -0.54 5.94 12.46
C THR A 83 0.70 5.60 11.64
N GLU A 84 0.64 4.54 10.83
CA GLU A 84 1.75 4.02 10.02
C GLU A 84 1.41 4.12 8.52
N CYS A 85 0.63 5.13 8.13
CA CYS A 85 0.13 5.26 6.77
C CYS A 85 1.16 5.92 5.83
N PRO A 86 1.78 5.18 4.89
CA PRO A 86 2.79 5.75 3.98
C PRO A 86 2.20 6.81 3.05
N LYS A 87 0.92 6.68 2.65
CA LYS A 87 0.24 7.73 1.86
C LYS A 87 0.04 9.01 2.67
N LEU A 88 -0.32 8.90 3.95
CA LEU A 88 -0.52 10.07 4.80
C LEU A 88 0.81 10.80 5.05
N GLU A 89 1.87 10.05 5.33
CA GLU A 89 3.22 10.59 5.52
C GLU A 89 3.71 11.33 4.27
N ALA A 90 3.55 10.73 3.08
CA ALA A 90 3.93 11.37 1.82
C ALA A 90 3.17 12.69 1.56
N VAL A 91 1.89 12.77 1.92
CA VAL A 91 1.08 13.99 1.79
C VAL A 91 1.53 15.06 2.78
N GLN A 92 1.76 14.70 4.04
CA GLN A 92 2.26 15.63 5.06
C GLN A 92 3.63 16.20 4.67
N ASN A 93 4.53 15.35 4.16
CA ASN A 93 5.86 15.77 3.75
C ASN A 93 5.81 16.72 2.53
N LYS A 94 4.92 16.45 1.57
CA LYS A 94 4.63 17.39 0.47
C LYS A 94 4.06 18.72 0.96
N GLN A 95 3.15 18.72 1.94
CA GLN A 95 2.62 19.95 2.52
C GLN A 95 3.69 20.76 3.26
N ALA A 96 4.53 20.11 4.06
CA ALA A 96 5.65 20.73 4.75
C ALA A 96 6.65 21.37 3.76
N SER A 97 6.93 20.71 2.63
CA SER A 97 7.79 21.27 1.58
C SER A 97 7.21 22.52 0.88
N ASN A 98 5.88 22.67 0.86
CA ASN A 98 5.21 23.79 0.22
C ASN A 98 5.02 25.00 1.16
N ILE A 99 5.06 24.80 2.48
CA ILE A 99 4.94 25.89 3.46
C ILE A 99 6.20 26.76 3.47
N GLY A 100 7.39 26.15 3.39
CA GLY A 100 8.66 26.87 3.35
C GLY A 100 8.92 27.71 2.08
N ARG A 101 8.06 27.60 1.05
CA ARG A 101 8.16 28.41 -0.17
C ARG A 101 7.30 29.67 -0.17
N ARG A 102 6.31 29.78 0.72
CA ARG A 102 5.39 30.93 0.76
C ARG A 102 5.95 32.13 1.51
N ASP A 103 6.88 31.91 2.44
CA ASP A 103 7.37 32.97 3.32
C ASP A 103 8.49 33.83 2.71
N TYR A 104 9.03 33.46 1.53
CA TYR A 104 10.11 34.21 0.87
C TYR A 104 9.65 35.32 -0.10
N LEU A 105 8.36 35.39 -0.45
CA LEU A 105 7.84 36.39 -1.41
C LEU A 105 6.88 37.41 -0.78
N ALA A 106 6.56 37.27 0.51
CA ALA A 106 5.62 38.18 1.19
C ALA A 106 6.28 39.41 1.83
N ASN A 107 7.62 39.53 1.79
CA ASN A 107 8.35 40.57 2.54
C ASN A 107 9.12 41.59 1.68
N THR A 108 8.82 41.69 0.38
CA THR A 108 9.45 42.67 -0.55
C THR A 108 8.44 43.43 -1.41
N ALA A 109 7.20 43.61 -0.93
CA ALA A 109 6.15 44.39 -1.61
C ALA A 109 5.61 45.55 -0.76
N ALA A 110 6.43 46.11 0.14
CA ALA A 110 6.16 47.38 0.80
C ALA A 110 7.48 48.15 0.88
N ASP A 111 7.63 49.14 -0.01
CA ASP A 111 8.53 50.30 0.03
C ASP A 111 9.12 50.57 -1.37
N TYR A 112 8.34 51.28 -2.21
CA TYR A 112 8.76 52.47 -2.98
C TYR A 112 7.56 53.08 -3.73
#